data_AF-A6DQZ0-F1
#
_entry.id   AF-A6DQZ0-F1
#
_cell.length_a   1.000
_cell.length_b   1.000
_cell.length_c   1.000
_cell.angle_alpha   90.00
_cell.angle_beta   90.00
_cell.angle_gamma   90.00
#
_symmetry.space_group_name_H-M   'P 1'
#
loop_
_entity.id
_entity.type
_entity.pdbx_description
1 polymer ?
#
loop_
_entity_poly.entity_id
_entity_poly.type
_entity_poly.pdbx_seq_one_letter_code
_entity_poly.pdbx_strand_id
1 'polypeptide(L)'
;MNLNLATPHGTKCSPPVNPVISFFSLQSEDFHFESDFSLMWQVDLKSVSSIWSLHRNGFSTAFQEGKAEAKLSNRYAVDINTKDLYPGFYDLKVNVDLGNGEFEKSSTTFAYKADEMFLYDSRPADFKEFWQKAKEEIDQVDLDARYESELETFDEQAINKYNLAYSALPESYDPDGITHPTVDSQKVSFAGPDNGRVYGWLAKPQGEGPFPAMLILPGAGFAARPRPLEHARHGYVSLDIQVHGQDCCTDNYPNLNGYGEGEDYSAPENYYYYNVHKRVLQAL
;
A
#
# COMPACT_ATOMS: atom_id res chain seq x y z
N MET A 1 12.31 1.10 -2.90
CA MET A 1 11.32 0.25 -3.58
C MET A 1 11.68 0.27 -5.07
N ASN A 2 12.42 -0.74 -5.56
CA ASN A 2 12.89 -0.78 -6.95
C ASN A 2 11.77 -1.36 -7.84
N LEU A 3 10.85 -0.51 -8.29
CA LEU A 3 9.84 -0.89 -9.29
C LEU A 3 10.43 -0.74 -10.69
N ASN A 4 10.97 -1.86 -11.17
CA ASN A 4 11.07 -2.43 -12.52
C ASN A 4 10.83 -1.67 -13.84
N LEU A 5 10.59 -0.36 -13.93
CA LEU A 5 10.39 0.27 -15.26
C LEU A 5 11.00 1.66 -15.34
N ALA A 6 12.33 1.70 -15.57
CA ALA A 6 13.08 2.73 -16.32
C ALA A 6 14.53 2.82 -15.79
N THR A 7 15.38 1.84 -16.11
CA THR A 7 16.84 2.06 -16.07
C THR A 7 17.41 1.90 -17.48
N PRO A 8 18.61 2.44 -17.78
CA PRO A 8 19.20 2.49 -19.13
C PRO A 8 19.62 1.13 -19.71
N HIS A 9 19.16 0.01 -19.13
CA HIS A 9 19.65 -1.32 -19.39
C HIS A 9 18.69 -2.14 -20.27
N GLY A 10 18.83 -1.98 -21.59
CA GLY A 10 18.50 -3.01 -22.60
C GLY A 10 17.02 -3.27 -22.86
N THR A 11 16.66 -3.40 -24.14
CA THR A 11 15.31 -3.72 -24.64
C THR A 11 14.87 -5.18 -24.38
N LYS A 12 15.53 -5.90 -23.49
CA LYS A 12 15.13 -7.28 -23.16
C LYS A 12 14.05 -7.24 -22.09
N CYS A 13 12.83 -7.63 -22.47
CA CYS A 13 11.83 -8.06 -21.51
C CYS A 13 12.48 -9.02 -20.52
N SER A 14 12.13 -8.91 -19.23
CA SER A 14 12.42 -9.97 -18.27
C SER A 14 11.96 -11.29 -18.89
N PRO A 15 12.80 -12.35 -18.90
CA PRO A 15 12.34 -13.65 -19.36
C PRO A 15 11.09 -14.02 -18.55
N PRO A 16 10.07 -14.64 -19.18
CA PRO A 16 8.87 -15.03 -18.47
C PRO A 16 9.28 -15.88 -17.26
N VAL A 17 8.96 -15.39 -16.07
CA VAL A 17 9.13 -16.17 -14.84
C VAL A 17 7.96 -17.14 -14.83
N ASN A 18 8.09 -18.28 -15.51
CA ASN A 18 7.13 -19.36 -15.35
C ASN A 18 7.37 -19.96 -13.96
N PRO A 19 6.43 -19.84 -13.02
CA PRO A 19 6.61 -20.45 -11.73
C PRO A 19 6.64 -21.97 -11.92
N VAL A 20 7.64 -22.64 -11.33
CA VAL A 20 7.79 -24.11 -11.38
C VAL A 20 6.52 -24.85 -10.92
N ILE A 21 5.76 -24.21 -10.03
CA ILE A 21 4.46 -24.66 -9.54
C ILE A 21 3.43 -23.56 -9.74
N SER A 22 2.38 -23.83 -10.51
CA SER A 22 1.25 -22.92 -10.74
C SER A 22 0.00 -23.45 -10.04
N PHE A 23 -0.67 -22.62 -9.24
CA PHE A 23 -1.92 -22.96 -8.56
C PHE A 23 -3.13 -22.49 -9.35
N PHE A 24 -4.23 -23.22 -9.26
CA PHE A 24 -5.52 -22.82 -9.83
C PHE A 24 -6.67 -23.56 -9.13
N SER A 25 -7.88 -23.04 -9.28
CA SER A 25 -9.12 -23.74 -8.96
C SER A 25 -10.04 -23.73 -10.18
N LEU A 26 -10.86 -24.76 -10.32
CA LEU A 26 -11.92 -24.78 -11.34
C LEU A 26 -13.18 -24.04 -10.87
N GLN A 27 -13.26 -23.70 -9.58
CA GLN A 27 -14.44 -23.10 -8.96
C GLN A 27 -14.30 -21.59 -8.76
N SER A 28 -13.07 -21.07 -8.71
CA SER A 28 -12.78 -19.67 -8.47
C SER A 28 -11.46 -19.27 -9.15
N GLU A 29 -11.52 -18.17 -9.91
CA GLU A 29 -10.34 -17.57 -10.57
C GLU A 29 -9.54 -16.68 -9.61
N ASP A 30 -10.20 -16.16 -8.57
CA ASP A 30 -9.66 -15.22 -7.58
C ASP A 30 -9.34 -15.85 -6.22
N PHE A 31 -9.57 -17.15 -6.07
CA PHE A 31 -9.34 -17.96 -4.87
C PHE A 31 -10.19 -17.51 -3.67
N HIS A 32 -11.42 -17.09 -3.94
CA HIS A 32 -12.46 -16.85 -2.94
C HIS A 32 -13.49 -17.99 -2.93
N PHE A 33 -13.75 -18.56 -1.76
CA PHE A 33 -14.62 -19.72 -1.59
C PHE A 33 -15.68 -19.52 -0.51
N GLU A 34 -16.90 -19.98 -0.79
CA GLU A 34 -18.06 -19.89 0.11
C GLU A 34 -18.53 -21.26 0.64
N SER A 35 -17.99 -22.34 0.07
CA SER A 35 -18.31 -23.73 0.37
C SER A 35 -17.09 -24.61 0.12
N ASP A 36 -17.20 -25.92 0.37
CA ASP A 36 -16.17 -26.91 0.00
C ASP A 36 -15.63 -26.71 -1.42
N PHE A 37 -14.30 -26.80 -1.56
CA PHE A 37 -13.60 -26.47 -2.79
C PHE A 37 -12.40 -27.39 -3.04
N SER A 38 -11.96 -27.42 -4.28
CA SER A 38 -10.77 -28.12 -4.74
C SER A 38 -9.71 -27.11 -5.15
N LEU A 39 -8.51 -27.27 -4.61
CA LEU A 39 -7.33 -26.57 -5.09
C LEU A 39 -6.44 -27.51 -5.87
N MET A 40 -5.91 -27.02 -6.98
CA MET A 40 -5.02 -27.75 -7.85
C MET A 40 -3.73 -26.99 -8.07
N TRP A 41 -2.67 -27.75 -8.34
CA TRP A 41 -1.43 -27.18 -8.83
C TRP A 41 -0.83 -28.05 -9.92
N GLN A 42 -0.19 -27.38 -10.88
CA GLN A 42 0.57 -28.01 -11.95
C GLN A 42 2.05 -27.77 -11.70
N VAL A 43 2.85 -28.82 -11.92
CA VAL A 43 4.30 -28.78 -11.80
C VAL A 43 4.91 -28.94 -13.19
N ASP A 44 5.70 -27.95 -13.60
CA ASP A 44 6.34 -27.95 -14.93
C ASP A 44 7.50 -28.96 -15.03
N LEU A 45 8.01 -29.40 -13.88
CA LEU A 45 8.98 -30.48 -13.76
C LEU A 45 8.30 -31.83 -13.62
N LYS A 46 9.00 -32.90 -14.06
CA LYS A 46 8.58 -34.27 -13.77
C LYS A 46 8.53 -34.46 -12.26
N SER A 47 7.39 -34.90 -11.75
CA SER A 47 7.17 -35.12 -10.33
C SER A 47 6.53 -36.49 -10.08
N VAL A 48 6.72 -37.00 -8.86
CA VAL A 48 6.30 -38.35 -8.44
C VAL A 48 5.18 -38.27 -7.42
N SER A 49 5.25 -37.33 -6.49
CA SER A 49 4.23 -37.14 -5.47
C SER A 49 4.23 -35.70 -4.95
N SER A 50 3.16 -35.32 -4.26
CA SER A 50 3.12 -34.06 -3.54
C SER A 50 2.39 -34.23 -2.22
N ILE A 51 2.89 -33.57 -1.19
CA ILE A 51 2.22 -33.38 0.09
C ILE A 51 1.81 -31.91 0.23
N TRP A 52 0.78 -31.67 1.01
CA TRP A 52 0.27 -30.35 1.28
C TRP A 52 0.06 -30.14 2.79
N SER A 53 0.12 -28.89 3.20
CA SER A 53 -0.27 -28.45 4.53
C SER A 53 -1.05 -27.15 4.40
N LEU A 54 -2.10 -27.03 5.19
CA LEU A 54 -3.00 -25.89 5.21
C LEU A 54 -2.80 -25.13 6.52
N HIS A 55 -2.54 -23.84 6.39
CA HIS A 55 -2.22 -22.93 7.50
C HIS A 55 -3.22 -21.79 7.49
N ARG A 56 -3.60 -21.28 8.67
CA ARG A 56 -4.20 -19.94 8.71
C ARG A 56 -3.14 -18.94 8.27
N ASN A 57 -3.51 -17.96 7.46
CA ASN A 57 -2.56 -16.97 6.98
C ASN A 57 -1.85 -16.27 8.15
N GLY A 58 -0.51 -16.19 8.08
CA GLY A 58 0.33 -15.66 9.15
C GLY A 58 0.69 -16.64 10.29
N PHE A 59 0.14 -17.86 10.29
CA PHE A 59 0.49 -18.90 11.27
C PHE A 59 1.46 -19.92 10.67
N SER A 60 2.42 -20.39 11.47
CA SER A 60 3.41 -21.40 11.06
C SER A 60 2.93 -22.83 11.27
N THR A 61 1.96 -23.04 12.16
CA THR A 61 1.40 -24.36 12.48
C THR A 61 0.31 -24.72 11.48
N ALA A 62 0.49 -25.85 10.80
CA ALA A 62 -0.55 -26.43 9.96
C ALA A 62 -1.72 -26.91 10.83
N PHE A 63 -2.95 -26.67 10.39
CA PHE A 63 -4.13 -27.23 11.05
C PHE A 63 -4.72 -28.41 10.29
N GLN A 64 -4.37 -28.58 9.01
CA GLN A 64 -4.60 -29.79 8.22
C GLN A 64 -3.38 -30.05 7.32
N GLU A 65 -3.10 -31.32 7.04
CA GLU A 65 -2.04 -31.74 6.13
C GLU A 65 -2.37 -33.09 5.53
N GLY A 66 -1.76 -33.40 4.38
CA GLY A 66 -2.05 -34.66 3.70
C GLY A 66 -1.21 -34.89 2.47
N LYS A 67 -1.48 -36.03 1.82
CA LYS A 67 -0.98 -36.33 0.48
C LYS A 67 -1.96 -35.74 -0.53
N ALA A 68 -1.44 -35.18 -1.61
CA ALA A 68 -2.25 -34.70 -2.71
C ALA A 68 -2.65 -35.85 -3.63
N GLU A 69 -3.81 -35.75 -4.26
CA GLU A 69 -4.24 -36.69 -5.29
C GLU A 69 -3.52 -36.39 -6.60
N ALA A 70 -2.79 -37.35 -7.15
CA ALA A 70 -2.13 -37.21 -8.45
C ALA A 70 -3.15 -37.20 -9.60
N LYS A 71 -2.99 -36.27 -10.53
CA LYS A 71 -3.81 -36.09 -11.74
C LYS A 71 -2.92 -36.10 -12.99
N LEU A 72 -3.55 -36.23 -14.15
CA LEU A 72 -2.85 -36.17 -15.44
C LEU A 72 -2.11 -34.85 -15.63
N SER A 73 -1.01 -34.89 -16.38
CA SER A 73 -0.18 -33.73 -16.74
C SER A 73 0.55 -33.10 -15.55
N ASN A 74 1.19 -33.91 -14.69
CA ASN A 74 1.94 -33.47 -13.50
C ASN A 74 1.13 -32.52 -12.60
N ARG A 75 -0.16 -32.82 -12.46
CA ARG A 75 -1.08 -32.06 -11.62
C ARG A 75 -1.36 -32.80 -10.34
N TYR A 76 -1.66 -32.04 -9.31
CA TYR A 76 -2.10 -32.54 -8.03
C TYR A 76 -3.34 -31.77 -7.61
N ALA A 77 -4.19 -32.42 -6.83
CA ALA A 77 -5.41 -31.82 -6.29
C ALA A 77 -5.57 -32.15 -4.81
N VAL A 78 -6.25 -31.25 -4.12
CA VAL A 78 -6.77 -31.48 -2.77
C VAL A 78 -8.19 -30.92 -2.69
N ASP A 79 -9.10 -31.72 -2.15
CA ASP A 79 -10.43 -31.27 -1.76
C ASP A 79 -10.37 -30.81 -0.30
N ILE A 80 -10.73 -29.55 -0.06
CA ILE A 80 -10.75 -28.95 1.26
C ILE A 80 -12.20 -28.90 1.74
N ASN A 81 -12.47 -29.64 2.81
CA ASN A 81 -13.73 -29.54 3.53
C ASN A 81 -13.70 -28.33 4.48
N THR A 82 -14.73 -27.51 4.36
CA THR A 82 -14.82 -26.19 5.02
C THR A 82 -15.43 -26.25 6.41
N LYS A 83 -15.86 -27.42 6.89
CA LYS A 83 -16.56 -27.60 8.18
C LYS A 83 -15.78 -27.04 9.38
N ASP A 84 -14.46 -27.23 9.38
CA ASP A 84 -13.59 -26.79 10.47
C ASP A 84 -12.86 -25.47 10.16
N LEU A 85 -13.16 -24.85 9.00
CA LEU A 85 -12.61 -23.55 8.64
C LEU A 85 -13.43 -22.42 9.26
N TYR A 86 -12.71 -21.43 9.74
CA TYR A 86 -13.28 -20.14 10.12
C TYR A 86 -13.15 -19.18 8.92
N PRO A 87 -14.12 -18.27 8.73
CA PRO A 87 -13.98 -17.16 7.79
C PRO A 87 -12.63 -16.44 7.90
N GLY A 88 -11.94 -16.25 6.77
CA GLY A 88 -10.64 -15.59 6.70
C GLY A 88 -9.69 -16.15 5.63
N PHE A 89 -8.40 -15.85 5.78
CA PHE A 89 -7.35 -16.19 4.81
C PHE A 89 -6.52 -17.40 5.24
N TYR A 90 -6.15 -18.21 4.26
CA TYR A 90 -5.42 -19.46 4.45
C TYR A 90 -4.29 -19.60 3.44
N ASP A 91 -3.19 -20.22 3.87
CA ASP A 91 -2.08 -20.58 3.00
C ASP A 91 -2.07 -22.10 2.75
N LEU A 92 -2.20 -22.50 1.49
CA LEU A 92 -1.90 -23.85 1.05
C LEU A 92 -0.42 -23.92 0.68
N LYS A 93 0.35 -24.69 1.44
CA LYS A 93 1.78 -24.93 1.19
C LYS A 93 1.96 -26.35 0.66
N VAL A 94 2.67 -26.48 -0.46
CA VAL A 94 2.92 -27.76 -1.11
C VAL A 94 4.40 -28.08 -1.13
N ASN A 95 4.73 -29.37 -1.05
CA ASN A 95 6.07 -29.90 -1.20
C ASN A 95 5.99 -31.07 -2.20
N VAL A 96 6.64 -30.92 -3.35
CA VAL A 96 6.57 -31.82 -4.49
C VAL A 96 7.88 -32.60 -4.58
N ASP A 97 7.80 -33.93 -4.62
CA ASP A 97 8.92 -34.83 -4.86
C ASP A 97 9.17 -34.97 -6.37
N LEU A 98 10.38 -34.64 -6.83
CA LEU A 98 10.79 -34.75 -8.23
C LEU A 98 11.29 -36.15 -8.63
N GLY A 99 11.43 -37.08 -7.66
CA GLY A 99 11.82 -38.47 -7.87
C GLY A 99 13.32 -38.71 -8.00
N ASN A 100 14.14 -37.67 -7.88
CA ASN A 100 15.61 -37.71 -7.91
C ASN A 100 16.23 -37.35 -6.53
N GLY A 101 15.41 -37.27 -5.48
CA GLY A 101 15.82 -36.80 -4.15
C GLY A 101 15.72 -35.28 -3.98
N GLU A 102 15.32 -34.54 -5.01
CA GLU A 102 15.04 -33.10 -4.95
C GLU A 102 13.55 -32.84 -4.72
N PHE A 103 13.26 -31.69 -4.10
CA PHE A 103 11.92 -31.27 -3.75
C PHE A 103 11.68 -29.82 -4.13
N GLU A 104 10.50 -29.55 -4.67
CA GLU A 104 10.05 -28.19 -4.99
C GLU A 104 8.94 -27.77 -4.02
N LYS A 105 9.10 -26.58 -3.45
CA LYS A 105 8.16 -26.01 -2.49
C LYS A 105 7.53 -24.76 -3.06
N SER A 106 6.23 -24.63 -2.87
CA SER A 106 5.51 -23.42 -3.22
C SER A 106 4.31 -23.24 -2.30
N SER A 107 3.69 -22.07 -2.36
CA SER A 107 2.49 -21.76 -1.60
C SER A 107 1.58 -20.83 -2.37
N THR A 108 0.29 -20.92 -2.09
CA THR A 108 -0.71 -19.95 -2.50
C THR A 108 -1.60 -19.58 -1.33
N THR A 109 -2.14 -18.38 -1.36
CA THR A 109 -3.09 -17.87 -0.37
C THR A 109 -4.47 -17.83 -1.01
N PHE A 110 -5.50 -18.21 -0.25
CA PHE A 110 -6.90 -18.12 -0.65
C PHE A 110 -7.74 -17.60 0.51
N ALA A 111 -8.97 -17.17 0.22
CA ALA A 111 -9.92 -16.77 1.24
C ALA A 111 -11.12 -17.70 1.27
N TYR A 112 -11.59 -18.00 2.49
CA TYR A 112 -12.84 -18.68 2.73
C TYR A 112 -13.76 -17.71 3.47
N LYS A 113 -14.93 -17.38 2.88
CA LYS A 113 -15.90 -16.44 3.43
C LYS A 113 -15.27 -15.14 3.96
N ALA A 114 -14.41 -14.52 3.15
CA ALA A 114 -13.57 -13.39 3.59
C ALA A 114 -14.40 -12.26 4.22
N ASP A 115 -15.59 -12.00 3.68
CA ASP A 115 -16.51 -10.96 4.15
C ASP A 115 -17.17 -11.29 5.51
N GLU A 116 -17.17 -12.57 5.91
CA GLU A 116 -17.63 -13.01 7.24
C GLU A 116 -16.47 -13.07 8.26
N MET A 117 -15.25 -12.68 7.87
CA MET A 117 -14.08 -12.72 8.76
C MET A 117 -14.30 -11.82 9.98
N PHE A 118 -14.25 -12.43 11.16
CA PHE A 118 -14.39 -11.70 12.41
C PHE A 118 -13.20 -10.75 12.61
N LEU A 119 -13.47 -9.44 12.55
CA LEU A 119 -12.49 -8.41 12.89
C LEU A 119 -12.50 -8.22 14.41
N TYR A 120 -11.41 -8.65 15.05
CA TYR A 120 -11.23 -8.43 16.48
C TYR A 120 -10.94 -6.95 16.76
N ASP A 121 -11.78 -6.32 17.57
CA ASP A 121 -11.54 -4.96 18.05
C ASP A 121 -10.60 -5.01 19.27
N SER A 122 -9.32 -4.74 19.03
CA SER A 122 -8.27 -4.71 20.05
C SER A 122 -8.08 -3.33 20.70
N ARG A 123 -8.95 -2.35 20.40
CA ARG A 123 -8.79 -1.00 20.95
C ARG A 123 -8.95 -1.03 22.48
N PRO A 124 -8.06 -0.34 23.22
CA PRO A 124 -8.17 -0.25 24.67
C PRO A 124 -9.41 0.56 25.09
N ALA A 125 -9.84 0.40 26.34
CA ALA A 125 -11.05 1.04 26.86
C ALA A 125 -11.01 2.59 26.78
N ASP A 126 -9.82 3.16 26.88
CA ASP A 126 -9.55 4.60 26.82
C ASP A 126 -9.25 5.12 25.40
N PHE A 127 -9.34 4.29 24.35
CA PHE A 127 -8.96 4.67 22.98
C PHE A 127 -9.59 5.99 22.50
N LYS A 128 -10.88 6.21 22.81
CA LYS A 128 -11.57 7.44 22.43
C LYS A 128 -11.09 8.64 23.22
N GLU A 129 -10.87 8.47 24.51
CA GLU A 129 -10.41 9.53 25.42
C GLU A 129 -8.98 9.94 25.07
N PHE A 130 -8.12 8.96 24.78
CA PHE A 130 -6.75 9.17 24.29
C PHE A 130 -6.70 10.09 23.06
N TRP A 131 -7.45 9.75 22.00
CA TRP A 131 -7.48 10.56 20.78
C TRP A 131 -8.24 11.87 20.93
N GLN A 132 -9.23 11.95 21.82
CA GLN A 132 -9.92 13.20 22.12
C GLN A 132 -8.96 14.22 22.75
N LYS A 133 -8.13 13.79 23.70
CA LYS A 133 -7.07 14.63 24.27
C LYS A 133 -6.08 15.11 23.20
N ALA A 134 -5.67 14.22 22.28
CA ALA A 134 -4.77 14.60 21.19
C ALA A 134 -5.36 15.69 20.28
N LYS A 135 -6.68 15.65 20.02
CA LYS A 135 -7.39 16.70 19.27
C LYS A 135 -7.44 18.02 20.02
N GLU A 136 -7.72 17.97 21.33
CA GLU A 136 -7.73 19.16 22.17
C GLU A 136 -6.35 19.84 22.21
N GLU A 137 -5.26 19.06 22.21
CA GLU A 137 -3.88 19.58 22.09
C GLU A 137 -3.63 20.29 20.76
N ILE A 138 -4.13 19.72 19.64
CA ILE A 138 -4.03 20.30 18.29
C ILE A 138 -4.77 21.63 18.22
N ASP A 139 -5.97 21.71 18.79
CA ASP A 139 -6.80 22.92 18.79
C ASP A 139 -6.13 24.12 19.51
N GLN A 140 -5.12 23.88 20.36
CA GLN A 140 -4.36 24.94 21.03
C GLN A 140 -3.19 25.47 20.19
N VAL A 141 -2.85 24.83 19.07
CA VAL A 141 -1.69 25.15 18.25
C VAL A 141 -2.12 26.05 17.12
N ASP A 142 -1.65 27.31 17.14
CA ASP A 142 -1.82 28.22 16.00
C ASP A 142 -1.15 27.62 14.77
N LEU A 143 -1.87 27.60 13.64
CA LEU A 143 -1.42 26.97 12.41
C LEU A 143 -0.11 27.60 11.91
N ASP A 144 0.09 28.92 12.11
CA ASP A 144 1.30 29.65 11.68
C ASP A 144 1.72 29.24 10.25
N ALA A 145 0.74 29.29 9.34
CA ALA A 145 0.89 28.87 7.96
C ALA A 145 1.78 29.87 7.19
N ARG A 146 2.73 29.34 6.42
CA ARG A 146 3.73 30.12 5.70
C ARG A 146 3.89 29.64 4.27
N TYR A 147 4.17 30.58 3.38
CA TYR A 147 4.71 30.30 2.06
C TYR A 147 6.23 30.22 2.17
N GLU A 148 6.79 29.07 1.80
CA GLU A 148 8.21 28.75 1.92
C GLU A 148 8.95 28.89 0.58
N SER A 149 8.22 29.17 -0.49
CA SER A 149 8.75 29.49 -1.81
C SER A 149 7.90 30.56 -2.49
N GLU A 150 8.44 31.17 -3.54
CA GLU A 150 7.66 31.98 -4.47
C GLU A 150 6.59 31.13 -5.16
N LEU A 151 5.53 31.80 -5.62
CA LEU A 151 4.47 31.20 -6.41
C LEU A 151 4.99 30.95 -7.84
N GLU A 152 4.81 29.72 -8.32
CA GLU A 152 5.13 29.35 -9.70
C GLU A 152 3.86 28.93 -10.45
N THR A 153 3.71 29.42 -11.67
CA THR A 153 2.62 29.04 -12.57
C THR A 153 3.09 27.99 -13.59
N PHE A 154 2.32 26.93 -13.74
CA PHE A 154 2.55 25.82 -14.66
C PHE A 154 1.45 25.81 -15.72
N ASP A 155 1.83 25.84 -16.99
CA ASP A 155 0.93 25.57 -18.11
C ASP A 155 0.84 24.06 -18.41
N GLU A 156 -0.03 23.67 -19.34
CA GLU A 156 -0.22 22.27 -19.73
C GLU A 156 1.09 21.56 -20.11
N GLN A 157 1.97 22.24 -20.84
CA GLN A 157 3.26 21.66 -21.28
C GLN A 157 4.20 21.42 -20.10
N ALA A 158 4.25 22.37 -19.15
CA ALA A 158 5.03 22.26 -17.94
C ALA A 158 4.49 21.15 -17.02
N ILE A 159 3.17 21.03 -16.88
CA ILE A 159 2.53 19.96 -16.10
C ILE A 159 2.86 18.59 -16.71
N ASN A 160 2.69 18.42 -18.03
CA ASN A 160 2.99 17.15 -18.70
C ASN A 160 4.47 16.76 -18.55
N LYS A 161 5.39 17.73 -18.70
CA LYS A 161 6.82 17.51 -18.49
C LYS A 161 7.13 17.14 -17.04
N TYR A 162 6.47 17.80 -16.08
CA TYR A 162 6.62 17.50 -14.66
C TYR A 162 6.13 16.08 -14.35
N ASN A 163 4.92 15.72 -14.77
CA ASN A 163 4.37 14.40 -14.51
C ASN A 163 5.23 13.27 -15.09
N LEU A 164 5.79 13.46 -16.29
CA LEU A 164 6.72 12.50 -16.87
C LEU A 164 8.00 12.33 -16.04
N ALA A 165 8.57 13.44 -15.53
CA ALA A 165 9.80 13.40 -14.72
C ALA A 165 9.59 12.77 -13.34
N TYR A 166 8.40 12.93 -12.75
CA TYR A 166 8.06 12.44 -11.42
C TYR A 166 7.20 11.17 -11.43
N SER A 167 7.04 10.52 -12.59
CA SER A 167 6.21 9.31 -12.77
C SER A 167 4.78 9.46 -12.22
N ALA A 168 4.19 10.64 -12.43
CA ALA A 168 2.80 10.92 -12.10
C ALA A 168 1.85 10.53 -13.25
N LEU A 169 0.56 10.85 -13.11
CA LEU A 169 -0.47 10.45 -14.07
C LEU A 169 -0.17 10.97 -15.50
N PRO A 170 -0.39 10.14 -16.53
CA PRO A 170 -0.14 10.51 -17.92
C PRO A 170 -1.19 11.51 -18.42
N GLU A 171 -0.85 12.28 -19.46
CA GLU A 171 -1.75 13.26 -20.10
C GLU A 171 -3.10 12.67 -20.56
N SER A 172 -3.12 11.41 -20.96
CA SER A 172 -4.36 10.75 -21.41
C SER A 172 -5.32 10.37 -20.28
N TYR A 173 -4.94 10.61 -19.02
CA TYR A 173 -5.80 10.35 -17.88
C TYR A 173 -6.74 11.54 -17.65
N ASP A 174 -8.00 11.38 -18.05
CA ASP A 174 -9.03 12.40 -17.86
C ASP A 174 -10.35 11.73 -17.47
N PRO A 175 -10.57 11.45 -16.17
CA PRO A 175 -11.73 10.69 -15.73
C PRO A 175 -13.05 11.46 -15.86
N ASP A 176 -13.02 12.79 -15.74
CA ASP A 176 -14.23 13.63 -15.62
C ASP A 176 -14.37 14.69 -16.73
N GLY A 177 -13.39 14.84 -17.63
CA GLY A 177 -13.41 15.84 -18.69
C GLY A 177 -13.13 17.27 -18.21
N ILE A 178 -12.75 17.44 -16.93
CA ILE A 178 -12.50 18.74 -16.30
C ILE A 178 -11.00 18.98 -16.30
N THR A 179 -10.58 20.08 -16.92
CA THR A 179 -9.17 20.49 -16.94
C THR A 179 -9.04 22.01 -16.86
N HIS A 180 -8.03 22.45 -16.11
CA HIS A 180 -7.57 23.83 -16.02
C HIS A 180 -6.20 23.93 -16.68
N PRO A 181 -6.04 24.78 -17.71
CA PRO A 181 -4.81 24.84 -18.50
C PRO A 181 -3.61 25.39 -17.72
N THR A 182 -3.88 26.10 -16.62
CA THR A 182 -2.87 26.71 -15.77
C THR A 182 -3.10 26.42 -14.29
N VAL A 183 -2.02 26.08 -13.59
CA VAL A 183 -1.99 25.74 -12.17
C VAL A 183 -0.91 26.56 -11.49
N ASP A 184 -1.24 27.17 -10.36
CA ASP A 184 -0.26 27.81 -9.48
C ASP A 184 0.17 26.85 -8.37
N SER A 185 1.46 26.77 -8.08
CA SER A 185 1.98 25.93 -7.01
C SER A 185 3.16 26.54 -6.29
N GLN A 186 3.22 26.30 -4.98
CA GLN A 186 4.28 26.77 -4.09
C GLN A 186 4.44 25.85 -2.88
N LYS A 187 5.60 25.94 -2.24
CA LYS A 187 5.89 25.23 -1.00
C LYS A 187 5.21 25.97 0.15
N VAL A 188 4.59 25.20 1.03
CA VAL A 188 3.96 25.71 2.26
C VAL A 188 4.49 24.98 3.48
N SER A 189 4.34 25.61 4.63
CA SER A 189 4.50 24.93 5.91
C SER A 189 3.54 25.46 6.96
N PHE A 190 3.31 24.68 8.00
CA PHE A 190 2.52 25.07 9.16
C PHE A 190 3.08 24.41 10.43
N ALA A 191 2.76 24.97 11.59
CA ALA A 191 3.18 24.43 12.87
C ALA A 191 2.58 23.04 13.09
N GLY A 192 3.42 22.09 13.50
CA GLY A 192 2.99 20.78 13.96
C GLY A 192 2.64 20.81 15.45
N PRO A 193 1.72 19.96 15.92
CA PRO A 193 1.29 19.91 17.32
C PRO A 193 2.29 19.23 18.27
N ASP A 194 3.49 18.95 17.76
CA ASP A 194 4.63 18.33 18.42
C ASP A 194 5.86 19.26 18.46
N ASN A 195 5.62 20.59 18.39
CA ASN A 195 6.64 21.65 18.24
C ASN A 195 7.47 21.56 16.96
N GLY A 196 7.10 20.67 16.03
CA GLY A 196 7.69 20.57 14.70
C GLY A 196 7.03 21.51 13.69
N ARG A 197 7.39 21.34 12.42
CA ARG A 197 6.67 21.91 11.30
C ARG A 197 6.31 20.81 10.31
N VAL A 198 5.19 20.99 9.64
CA VAL A 198 4.77 20.17 8.51
C VAL A 198 5.02 20.97 7.25
N TYR A 199 5.70 20.36 6.28
CA TYR A 199 5.99 20.97 4.98
C TYR A 199 5.17 20.27 3.90
N GLY A 200 4.83 20.98 2.83
CA GLY A 200 4.12 20.39 1.71
C GLY A 200 4.13 21.26 0.46
N TRP A 201 3.61 20.70 -0.63
CA TRP A 201 3.34 21.41 -1.86
C TRP A 201 1.86 21.71 -1.97
N LEU A 202 1.52 22.99 -2.09
CA LEU A 202 0.18 23.45 -2.41
C LEU A 202 0.11 23.71 -3.92
N ALA A 203 -0.93 23.21 -4.57
CA ALA A 203 -1.25 23.50 -5.97
C ALA A 203 -2.72 23.89 -6.10
N LYS A 204 -3.00 24.87 -6.96
CA LYS A 204 -4.35 25.40 -7.16
C LYS A 204 -4.59 25.69 -8.65
N PRO A 205 -5.73 25.28 -9.24
CA PRO A 205 -6.10 25.71 -10.58
C PRO A 205 -6.32 27.22 -10.65
N GLN A 206 -5.88 27.83 -11.75
CA GLN A 206 -6.34 29.18 -12.08
C GLN A 206 -7.76 29.12 -12.69
N GLY A 207 -8.60 30.07 -12.29
CA GLY A 207 -9.98 30.17 -12.76
C GLY A 207 -10.94 30.62 -11.67
N GLU A 208 -12.22 30.71 -12.02
CA GLU A 208 -13.29 31.02 -11.08
C GLU A 208 -13.60 29.78 -10.24
N GLY A 209 -13.33 29.86 -8.93
CA GLY A 209 -13.72 28.84 -7.96
C GLY A 209 -15.17 29.02 -7.45
N PRO A 210 -15.54 28.38 -6.34
CA PRO A 210 -14.70 27.61 -5.42
C PRO A 210 -14.31 26.24 -5.99
N PHE A 211 -13.11 25.78 -5.63
CA PHE A 211 -12.60 24.47 -5.97
C PHE A 211 -12.65 23.55 -4.74
N PRO A 212 -13.01 22.27 -4.88
CA PRO A 212 -12.85 21.29 -3.80
C PRO A 212 -11.39 21.21 -3.34
N ALA A 213 -11.17 21.00 -2.05
CA ALA A 213 -9.83 20.79 -1.50
C ALA A 213 -9.51 19.29 -1.40
N MET A 214 -8.25 18.93 -1.61
CA MET A 214 -7.75 17.56 -1.47
C MET A 214 -6.43 17.55 -0.72
N LEU A 215 -6.40 16.79 0.38
CA LEU A 215 -5.17 16.46 1.12
C LEU A 215 -4.63 15.13 0.62
N ILE A 216 -3.35 15.12 0.23
CA ILE A 216 -2.65 13.94 -0.30
C ILE A 216 -1.64 13.50 0.74
N LEU A 217 -1.68 12.21 1.07
CA LEU A 217 -0.80 11.60 2.06
C LEU A 217 0.19 10.63 1.37
N PRO A 218 1.44 10.55 1.85
CA PRO A 218 2.43 9.61 1.33
C PRO A 218 2.07 8.15 1.63
N GLY A 219 2.57 7.25 0.79
CA GLY A 219 2.71 5.83 1.15
C GLY A 219 3.86 5.60 2.14
N ALA A 220 4.15 4.33 2.43
CA ALA A 220 5.22 3.96 3.37
C ALA A 220 6.62 4.41 2.90
N GLY A 221 7.45 4.82 3.86
CA GLY A 221 8.83 5.26 3.64
C GLY A 221 9.04 6.76 3.74
N PHE A 222 10.29 7.18 3.55
CA PHE A 222 10.72 8.57 3.57
C PHE A 222 11.21 8.96 2.17
N ALA A 223 10.56 9.95 1.57
CA ALA A 223 10.90 10.43 0.23
C ALA A 223 10.39 11.85 0.03
N ALA A 224 10.94 12.54 -0.97
CA ALA A 224 10.42 13.82 -1.43
C ALA A 224 8.95 13.71 -1.84
N ARG A 225 8.22 14.81 -1.65
CA ARG A 225 6.82 14.92 -2.07
C ARG A 225 6.77 15.64 -3.43
N PRO A 226 6.05 15.09 -4.43
CA PRO A 226 5.83 15.80 -5.67
C PRO A 226 4.84 16.95 -5.48
N ARG A 227 4.84 17.91 -6.39
CA ARG A 227 3.78 18.92 -6.51
C ARG A 227 2.52 18.22 -7.05
N PRO A 228 1.35 18.43 -6.43
CA PRO A 228 0.11 17.80 -6.89
C PRO A 228 -0.52 18.57 -8.07
N LEU A 229 0.27 18.85 -9.10
CA LEU A 229 -0.14 19.67 -10.25
C LEU A 229 -1.31 19.05 -11.01
N GLU A 230 -1.29 17.73 -11.17
CA GLU A 230 -2.33 17.03 -11.92
C GLU A 230 -3.69 17.08 -11.24
N HIS A 231 -3.69 16.90 -9.92
CA HIS A 231 -4.90 17.05 -9.12
C HIS A 231 -5.45 18.47 -9.22
N ALA A 232 -4.56 19.48 -9.18
CA ALA A 232 -4.97 20.86 -9.40
C ALA A 232 -5.47 21.13 -10.81
N ARG A 233 -4.86 20.53 -11.83
CA ARG A 233 -5.34 20.59 -13.22
C ARG A 233 -6.78 20.06 -13.34
N HIS A 234 -7.12 19.01 -12.59
CA HIS A 234 -8.49 18.47 -12.54
C HIS A 234 -9.43 19.19 -11.56
N GLY A 235 -9.10 20.42 -11.14
CA GLY A 235 -10.03 21.28 -10.43
C GLY A 235 -9.96 21.21 -8.90
N TYR A 236 -8.91 20.63 -8.30
CA TYR A 236 -8.76 20.56 -6.85
C TYR A 236 -7.72 21.54 -6.30
N VAL A 237 -8.02 22.25 -5.20
CA VAL A 237 -6.95 22.83 -4.37
C VAL A 237 -6.25 21.68 -3.66
N SER A 238 -5.05 21.35 -4.08
CA SER A 238 -4.37 20.12 -3.70
C SER A 238 -3.17 20.40 -2.81
N LEU A 239 -3.13 19.77 -1.64
CA LEU A 239 -2.03 19.88 -0.68
C LEU A 239 -1.40 18.50 -0.48
N ASP A 240 -0.14 18.34 -0.85
CA ASP A 240 0.65 17.14 -0.58
C ASP A 240 1.65 17.41 0.55
N ILE A 241 1.49 16.76 1.70
CA ILE A 241 2.30 17.02 2.90
C ILE A 241 3.35 15.93 3.16
N GLN A 242 4.45 16.34 3.77
CA GLN A 242 5.43 15.47 4.39
C GLN A 242 5.02 15.18 5.84
N VAL A 243 4.38 14.04 6.07
CA VAL A 243 3.78 13.67 7.37
C VAL A 243 4.81 13.39 8.47
N HIS A 244 6.07 13.15 8.08
CA HIS A 244 7.16 12.83 8.99
C HIS A 244 7.80 14.06 9.64
N GLY A 245 7.40 15.28 9.28
CA GLY A 245 7.96 16.52 9.82
C GLY A 245 9.34 16.87 9.24
N GLN A 246 9.74 16.17 8.18
CA GLN A 246 10.86 16.54 7.33
C GLN A 246 10.41 17.56 6.29
N ASP A 247 11.37 18.24 5.66
CA ASP A 247 11.11 19.06 4.48
C ASP A 247 10.50 18.22 3.34
N CYS A 248 9.71 18.83 2.45
CA CYS A 248 9.06 18.11 1.35
C CYS A 248 9.94 17.95 0.09
N CYS A 249 11.10 18.63 0.01
CA CYS A 249 11.93 18.65 -1.19
C CYS A 249 13.45 18.68 -0.94
N THR A 250 13.97 17.95 0.04
CA THR A 250 15.42 17.75 0.24
C THR A 250 16.00 16.61 -0.60
N ASP A 251 17.33 16.58 -0.73
CA ASP A 251 18.06 15.52 -1.47
C ASP A 251 18.18 14.21 -0.69
N ASN A 252 18.05 14.26 0.65
CA ASN A 252 18.23 13.11 1.53
C ASN A 252 17.11 13.04 2.58
N TYR A 253 16.63 11.81 2.81
CA TYR A 253 15.57 11.48 3.76
C TYR A 253 16.03 10.33 4.66
N PRO A 254 16.68 10.63 5.80
CA PRO A 254 17.05 9.60 6.74
C PRO A 254 15.82 8.98 7.41
N ASN A 255 15.95 7.72 7.82
CA ASN A 255 14.99 7.10 8.72
C ASN A 255 14.93 7.86 10.03
N LEU A 256 13.72 8.06 10.55
CA LEU A 256 13.49 8.69 11.84
C LEU A 256 13.36 7.63 12.93
N ASN A 257 13.81 7.97 14.14
CA ASN A 257 13.72 7.08 15.30
C ASN A 257 12.26 6.68 15.56
N GLY A 258 12.04 5.40 15.87
CA GLY A 258 10.71 4.86 16.10
C GLY A 258 9.94 4.46 14.83
N TYR A 259 10.49 4.71 13.64
CA TYR A 259 9.97 4.13 12.40
C TYR A 259 10.65 2.76 12.16
N GLY A 260 10.05 1.68 12.63
CA GLY A 260 10.51 0.29 12.42
C GLY A 260 11.79 -0.13 13.16
N GLU A 261 12.64 0.82 13.58
CA GLU A 261 13.81 0.60 14.43
C GLU A 261 13.72 1.42 15.72
N GLY A 262 14.03 0.78 16.86
CA GLY A 262 14.05 1.45 18.17
C GLY A 262 12.68 1.94 18.66
N GLU A 263 11.61 1.24 18.26
CA GLU A 263 10.24 1.58 18.62
C GLU A 263 10.03 1.55 20.14
N ASP A 264 9.45 2.63 20.69
CA ASP A 264 9.07 2.71 22.10
C ASP A 264 7.55 2.56 22.23
N TYR A 265 7.16 1.41 22.79
CA TYR A 265 5.77 1.03 23.06
C TYR A 265 5.39 1.19 24.53
N SER A 266 6.23 1.83 25.35
CA SER A 266 5.98 2.00 26.79
C SER A 266 4.77 2.88 27.07
N ALA A 267 4.57 3.92 26.25
CA ALA A 267 3.39 4.79 26.24
C ALA A 267 2.90 5.01 24.81
N PRO A 268 1.59 5.01 24.55
CA PRO A 268 1.05 5.20 23.19
C PRO A 268 1.42 6.55 22.58
N GLU A 269 1.66 7.59 23.39
CA GLU A 269 2.14 8.90 22.95
C GLU A 269 3.57 8.88 22.39
N ASN A 270 4.39 7.91 22.82
CA ASN A 270 5.77 7.77 22.35
C ASN A 270 5.84 7.06 20.99
N TYR A 271 4.73 6.43 20.57
CA TYR A 271 4.70 5.73 19.31
C TYR A 271 4.83 6.71 18.14
N TYR A 272 5.69 6.37 17.18
CA TYR A 272 6.04 7.24 16.06
C TYR A 272 4.81 7.81 15.34
N TYR A 273 3.82 6.96 15.08
CA TYR A 273 2.63 7.36 14.36
C TYR A 273 1.69 8.27 15.16
N TYR A 274 1.83 8.39 16.48
CA TYR A 274 1.02 9.32 17.27
C TYR A 274 1.14 10.76 16.70
N ASN A 275 2.36 11.24 16.53
CA ASN A 275 2.61 12.58 15.99
C ASN A 275 2.33 12.68 14.48
N VAL A 276 2.52 11.59 13.71
CA VAL A 276 2.14 11.54 12.29
C VAL A 276 0.64 11.80 12.13
N HIS A 277 -0.22 11.13 12.91
CA HIS A 277 -1.67 11.33 12.86
C HIS A 277 -2.04 12.76 13.28
N LYS A 278 -1.41 13.28 14.33
CA LYS A 278 -1.67 14.66 14.78
C LYS A 278 -1.32 15.70 13.69
N ARG A 279 -0.19 15.53 12.99
CA ARG A 279 0.22 16.41 11.86
C ARG A 279 -0.72 16.33 10.67
N VAL A 280 -1.22 15.14 10.34
CA VAL A 280 -2.24 14.95 9.30
C VAL A 280 -3.53 15.68 9.67
N LEU A 281 -3.94 15.59 10.94
CA LEU A 281 -5.15 16.28 11.40
C LEU A 281 -4.99 17.80 11.40
N GLN A 282 -3.82 18.33 11.74
CA GLN A 282 -3.53 19.77 11.65
C GLN A 282 -3.61 20.33 10.22
N ALA A 283 -3.45 19.47 9.21
CA ALA A 283 -3.53 19.86 7.80
C ALA A 283 -4.98 20.04 7.29
N LEU A 284 -5.97 19.55 8.05
CA LEU A 284 -7.41 19.64 7.73
C LEU A 284 -8.02 20.90 8.33
#